data_AF-A0AAV4NI97-F1
#
_entry.id   AF-A0AAV4NI97-F1
#
_cell.length_a   1.000
_cell.length_b   1.000
_cell.length_c   1.000
_cell.angle_alpha   90.00
_cell.angle_beta   90.00
_cell.angle_gamma   90.00
#
_symmetry.space_group_name_H-M   'P 1'
#
loop_
_entity.id
_entity.type
_entity.pdbx_description
1 polymer ?
#
loop_
_entity_poly.entity_id
_entity_poly.type
_entity_poly.pdbx_seq_one_letter_code
_entity_poly.pdbx_strand_id
1 'polypeptide(L)'
;MDTFVYGWNTLVVGKTSPWINLDSPVLSIRRNSEKALEQELNYAAHLSLPAILVTPMGPNCVNLARFIYSKTLGISGHQPTYNVWVYIPMRAHEDEAKIFFNNLSNGDEGTDELDSSALADNDTWKWWNTFRTVCNTDKKIGLALELSADLPSYAEIERWLGEPIRCVFVKTTLFSTNKKGFPVLSRAHQNLLRKLFKLDVQVVIYGNNKHINMKHYLQYMDHLWATQDPDDALSNFAKGYEDYLQVPLQPLMDNLESCTYEIFEKDPTKYSEYQRAIYNALLDRISEDEKDTKTNVVMVVGAGRGPLVRAAIAAAKNAQRLIKVYAVEKNPNAAVT
;
A
#
# COMPACT_ATOMS: atom_id res chain seq x y z
N MET A 1 18.42 -4.72 -35.27
CA MET A 1 17.49 -3.59 -35.54
C MET A 1 16.43 -3.54 -34.43
N ASP A 2 16.76 -3.90 -33.18
CA ASP A 2 15.78 -4.21 -32.11
C ASP A 2 16.07 -3.55 -30.75
N THR A 3 16.95 -2.55 -30.68
CA THR A 3 17.21 -1.82 -29.43
C THR A 3 16.32 -0.59 -29.24
N PHE A 4 15.74 -0.04 -30.31
CA PHE A 4 14.96 1.20 -30.24
C PHE A 4 13.53 1.01 -29.69
N VAL A 5 12.84 -0.08 -30.06
CA VAL A 5 11.46 -0.34 -29.59
C VAL A 5 11.45 -0.83 -28.14
N TYR A 6 12.48 -1.57 -27.71
CA TYR A 6 12.62 -2.06 -26.33
C TYR A 6 12.85 -0.95 -25.29
N GLY A 7 13.39 0.22 -25.70
CA GLY A 7 13.64 1.32 -24.78
C GLY A 7 12.37 2.04 -24.34
N TRP A 8 11.50 2.38 -25.29
CA TRP A 8 10.34 3.24 -25.02
C TRP A 8 9.28 2.58 -24.13
N ASN A 9 8.99 1.29 -24.35
CA ASN A 9 7.94 0.58 -23.64
C ASN A 9 8.33 0.10 -22.22
N THR A 10 9.62 0.18 -21.86
CA THR A 10 10.10 -0.31 -20.55
C THR A 10 10.89 0.73 -19.74
N LEU A 11 11.65 1.62 -20.38
CA LEU A 11 12.61 2.49 -19.69
C LEU A 11 12.17 3.96 -19.62
N VAL A 12 11.17 4.37 -20.39
CA VAL A 12 10.79 5.78 -20.54
C VAL A 12 9.42 6.05 -19.97
N VAL A 13 9.33 6.98 -19.01
CA VAL A 13 8.05 7.53 -18.52
C VAL A 13 7.85 8.90 -19.15
N GLY A 14 6.71 9.11 -19.80
CA GLY A 14 6.35 10.41 -20.37
C GLY A 14 6.07 11.42 -19.26
N LYS A 15 6.31 12.71 -19.53
CA LYS A 15 5.95 13.80 -18.62
C LYS A 15 5.26 14.89 -19.42
N THR A 16 4.09 15.32 -18.96
CA THR A 16 3.38 16.42 -19.62
C THR A 16 4.14 17.73 -19.50
N SER A 17 4.05 18.58 -20.52
CA SER A 17 4.71 19.88 -20.48
C SER A 17 4.22 20.75 -19.31
N PRO A 18 5.12 21.45 -18.60
CA PRO A 18 4.77 22.19 -17.38
C PRO A 18 3.90 23.42 -17.60
N TRP A 19 3.70 23.87 -18.83
CA TRP A 19 2.86 25.04 -19.14
C TRP A 19 1.39 24.67 -19.41
N ILE A 20 1.09 23.38 -19.56
CA ILE A 20 -0.27 22.90 -19.84
C ILE A 20 -1.15 23.13 -18.61
N ASN A 21 -2.20 23.94 -18.77
CA ASN A 21 -3.15 24.25 -17.70
C ASN A 21 -4.59 24.24 -18.24
N LEU A 22 -5.25 23.09 -18.12
CA LEU A 22 -6.64 22.88 -18.57
C LEU A 22 -7.66 23.57 -17.65
N ASP A 23 -7.26 23.94 -16.44
CA ASP A 23 -8.11 24.58 -15.43
C ASP A 23 -7.85 26.09 -15.32
N SER A 24 -7.09 26.67 -16.26
CA SER A 24 -6.80 28.10 -16.31
C SER A 24 -8.09 28.94 -16.38
N PRO A 25 -8.20 30.07 -15.66
CA PRO A 25 -9.35 30.96 -15.81
C PRO A 25 -9.44 31.55 -17.24
N VAL A 26 -8.31 31.62 -17.95
CA VAL A 26 -8.23 32.20 -19.30
C VAL A 26 -8.63 31.15 -20.36
N LEU A 27 -9.69 31.42 -21.12
CA LEU A 27 -10.23 30.49 -22.11
C LEU A 27 -9.23 30.08 -23.21
N SER A 28 -8.40 31.03 -23.69
CA SER A 28 -7.40 30.73 -24.72
C SER A 28 -6.34 29.76 -24.22
N ILE A 29 -5.88 29.93 -22.97
CA ILE A 29 -4.93 29.02 -22.31
C ILE A 29 -5.55 27.63 -22.17
N ARG A 30 -6.80 27.52 -21.72
CA ARG A 30 -7.49 26.24 -21.62
C ARG A 30 -7.56 25.51 -22.96
N ARG A 31 -8.07 26.17 -24.01
CA ARG A 31 -8.22 25.58 -25.35
C ARG A 31 -6.88 25.16 -25.95
N ASN A 32 -5.83 25.96 -25.76
CA ASN A 32 -4.49 25.61 -26.25
C ASN A 32 -3.90 24.45 -25.45
N SER A 33 -4.10 24.43 -24.12
CA SER A 33 -3.64 23.36 -23.24
C SER A 33 -4.35 22.03 -23.52
N GLU A 34 -5.65 22.05 -23.81
CA GLU A 34 -6.40 20.85 -24.22
C GLU A 34 -5.83 20.24 -25.50
N LYS A 35 -5.56 21.06 -26.53
CA LYS A 35 -4.95 20.60 -27.79
C LYS A 35 -3.54 20.06 -27.59
N ALA A 36 -2.72 20.74 -26.78
CA ALA A 36 -1.36 20.32 -26.50
C ALA A 36 -1.31 19.03 -25.69
N LEU A 37 -2.16 18.90 -24.67
CA LEU A 37 -2.27 17.68 -23.89
C LEU A 37 -2.75 16.51 -24.77
N GLU A 38 -3.73 16.74 -25.64
CA GLU A 38 -4.16 15.73 -26.62
C GLU A 38 -3.00 15.24 -27.50
N GLN A 39 -2.20 16.17 -28.00
CA GLN A 39 -1.03 15.86 -28.80
C GLN A 39 -0.01 15.03 -28.02
N GLU A 40 0.31 15.42 -26.78
CA GLU A 40 1.27 14.70 -25.94
C GLU A 40 0.78 13.29 -25.56
N LEU A 41 -0.50 13.13 -25.23
CA LEU A 41 -1.11 11.83 -24.95
C LEU A 41 -1.09 10.92 -26.18
N ASN A 42 -1.44 11.45 -27.36
CA ASN A 42 -1.39 10.70 -28.61
C ASN A 42 0.05 10.28 -28.96
N TYR A 43 1.03 11.14 -28.68
CA TYR A 43 2.44 10.83 -28.89
C TYR A 43 2.94 9.76 -27.92
N ALA A 44 2.54 9.82 -26.65
CA ALA A 44 2.84 8.79 -25.66
C ALA A 44 2.22 7.43 -26.04
N ALA A 45 0.99 7.42 -26.56
CA ALA A 45 0.36 6.21 -27.10
C ALA A 45 1.12 5.67 -28.32
N HIS A 46 1.52 6.55 -29.25
CA HIS A 46 2.29 6.16 -30.43
C HIS A 46 3.63 5.50 -30.07
N LEU A 47 4.33 6.04 -29.05
CA LEU A 47 5.58 5.47 -28.54
C LEU A 47 5.36 4.23 -27.64
N SER A 48 4.10 3.88 -27.33
CA SER A 48 3.75 2.78 -26.43
C SER A 48 4.43 2.89 -25.05
N LEU A 49 4.45 4.09 -24.48
CA LEU A 49 5.06 4.30 -23.16
C LEU A 49 4.34 3.46 -22.08
N PRO A 50 5.04 2.99 -21.04
CA PRO A 50 4.43 2.28 -19.91
C PRO A 50 3.59 3.20 -19.02
N ALA A 51 4.01 4.46 -18.88
CA ALA A 51 3.32 5.45 -18.06
C ALA A 51 3.55 6.89 -18.55
N ILE A 52 2.61 7.77 -18.22
CA ILE A 52 2.71 9.22 -18.39
C ILE A 52 2.40 9.95 -17.09
N LEU A 53 3.28 10.87 -16.72
CA LEU A 53 3.16 11.73 -15.55
C LEU A 53 2.36 12.99 -15.90
N VAL A 54 1.29 13.24 -15.14
CA VAL A 54 0.41 14.40 -15.23
C VAL A 54 0.46 15.14 -13.90
N THR A 55 0.62 16.46 -13.94
CA THR A 55 0.73 17.29 -12.72
C THR A 55 -0.43 18.28 -12.64
N PRO A 56 -1.37 18.09 -11.68
CA PRO A 56 -2.32 19.14 -11.32
C PRO A 56 -1.58 20.38 -10.79
N MET A 57 -2.00 21.56 -11.25
CA MET A 57 -1.41 22.84 -10.84
C MET A 57 -1.94 23.37 -9.50
N GLY A 58 -2.92 22.69 -8.91
CA GLY A 58 -3.62 23.16 -7.72
C GLY A 58 -4.86 22.33 -7.42
N PRO A 59 -5.70 22.80 -6.47
CA PRO A 59 -6.92 22.09 -6.06
C PRO A 59 -7.97 22.02 -7.18
N ASN A 60 -8.03 23.04 -8.03
CA ASN A 60 -8.93 23.06 -9.18
C ASN A 60 -8.32 22.28 -10.35
N CYS A 61 -8.57 20.98 -10.39
CA CYS A 61 -8.03 20.06 -11.41
C CYS A 61 -9.12 19.25 -12.14
N VAL A 62 -10.37 19.73 -12.10
CA VAL A 62 -11.54 19.00 -12.60
C VAL A 62 -11.51 18.85 -14.12
N ASN A 63 -11.14 19.91 -14.86
CA ASN A 63 -11.10 19.84 -16.31
C ASN A 63 -9.95 18.93 -16.78
N LEU A 64 -8.78 19.02 -16.13
CA LEU A 64 -7.68 18.09 -16.37
C LEU A 64 -8.11 16.63 -16.12
N ALA A 65 -8.70 16.33 -14.95
CA ALA A 65 -9.13 14.99 -14.58
C ALA A 65 -10.19 14.43 -15.57
N ARG A 66 -11.20 15.24 -15.91
CA ARG A 66 -12.22 14.88 -16.91
C ARG A 66 -11.60 14.59 -18.27
N PHE A 67 -10.67 15.43 -18.73
CA PHE A 67 -10.01 15.28 -20.02
C PHE A 67 -9.20 13.99 -20.06
N ILE A 68 -8.34 13.77 -19.05
CA ILE A 68 -7.56 12.52 -18.90
C ILE A 68 -8.49 11.30 -18.89
N TYR A 69 -9.53 11.30 -18.07
CA TYR A 69 -10.46 10.16 -17.98
C TYR A 69 -11.13 9.86 -19.33
N SER A 70 -11.58 10.88 -20.05
CA SER A 70 -12.21 10.71 -21.36
C SER A 70 -11.26 10.07 -22.39
N LYS A 71 -9.97 10.38 -22.32
CA LYS A 71 -8.93 9.82 -23.19
C LYS A 71 -8.53 8.40 -22.75
N THR A 72 -8.39 8.16 -21.46
CA THR A 72 -8.04 6.85 -20.90
C THR A 72 -9.11 5.79 -21.19
N LEU A 73 -10.40 6.17 -21.16
CA LEU A 73 -11.51 5.28 -21.53
C LEU A 73 -11.54 4.90 -23.01
N GLY A 74 -10.83 5.63 -23.88
CA GLY A 74 -10.80 5.35 -25.31
C GLY A 74 -12.14 5.55 -26.01
N ILE A 75 -12.91 6.57 -25.60
CA ILE A 75 -14.21 6.93 -26.22
C ILE A 75 -14.07 7.15 -27.75
N SER A 76 -12.84 7.36 -28.24
CA SER A 76 -12.49 7.52 -29.66
C SER A 76 -12.03 6.22 -30.37
N GLY A 77 -12.23 5.03 -29.79
CA GLY A 77 -12.01 3.73 -30.46
C GLY A 77 -10.64 3.09 -30.27
N HIS A 78 -9.71 3.74 -29.55
CA HIS A 78 -8.44 3.14 -29.15
C HIS A 78 -8.17 3.47 -27.69
N GLN A 79 -8.07 2.45 -26.84
CA GLN A 79 -7.64 2.65 -25.46
C GLN A 79 -6.11 2.72 -25.40
N PRO A 80 -5.54 3.77 -24.80
CA PRO A 80 -4.10 3.83 -24.59
C PRO A 80 -3.64 2.70 -23.66
N THR A 81 -2.45 2.16 -23.94
CA THR A 81 -1.81 1.10 -23.16
C THR A 81 -1.06 1.63 -21.95
N TYR A 82 -0.67 2.92 -21.95
CA TYR A 82 0.03 3.55 -20.84
C TYR A 82 -0.85 3.68 -19.59
N ASN A 83 -0.21 3.67 -18.42
CA ASN A 83 -0.81 4.12 -17.17
C ASN A 83 -0.67 5.64 -17.02
N VAL A 84 -1.56 6.27 -16.27
CA VAL A 84 -1.45 7.69 -15.92
C VAL A 84 -1.01 7.80 -14.47
N TRP A 85 0.10 8.48 -14.23
CA TRP A 85 0.58 8.80 -12.89
C TRP A 85 0.29 10.25 -12.58
N VAL A 86 -0.52 10.50 -11.56
CA VAL A 86 -0.86 11.85 -11.13
C VAL A 86 0.16 12.27 -10.09
N TYR A 87 0.98 13.24 -10.43
CA TYR A 87 2.01 13.79 -9.56
C TYR A 87 1.40 14.72 -8.52
N ILE A 88 1.51 14.35 -7.24
CA ILE A 88 0.99 15.14 -6.12
C ILE A 88 2.08 15.25 -5.05
N PRO A 89 2.41 16.46 -4.57
CA PRO A 89 3.32 16.60 -3.45
C PRO A 89 2.62 16.35 -2.12
N MET A 90 3.30 15.71 -1.16
CA MET A 90 2.79 15.50 0.20
C MET A 90 2.42 16.81 0.89
N ARG A 91 3.12 17.90 0.56
CA ARG A 91 2.81 19.27 0.98
C ARG A 91 2.85 20.20 -0.24
N ALA A 92 1.93 21.14 -0.32
CA ALA A 92 1.93 22.07 -1.45
C ALA A 92 3.21 22.91 -1.43
N HIS A 93 3.82 23.12 -2.61
CA HIS A 93 5.05 23.90 -2.72
C HIS A 93 4.90 25.35 -2.25
N GLU A 94 3.70 25.91 -2.36
CA GLU A 94 3.39 27.25 -1.84
C GLU A 94 3.55 27.31 -0.32
N ASP A 95 3.13 26.26 0.39
CA ASP A 95 3.24 26.18 1.84
C ASP A 95 4.68 25.91 2.29
N GLU A 96 5.44 25.10 1.54
CA GLU A 96 6.88 24.94 1.75
C GLU A 96 7.63 26.27 1.53
N ALA A 97 7.20 27.07 0.54
CA ALA A 97 7.84 28.34 0.22
C ALA A 97 7.58 29.43 1.29
N LYS A 98 6.40 29.44 1.94
CA LYS A 98 6.04 30.38 3.01
C LYS A 98 7.06 30.43 4.15
N ILE A 99 7.76 29.31 4.42
CA ILE A 99 8.78 29.22 5.47
C ILE A 99 9.98 30.14 5.18
N PHE A 100 10.30 30.38 3.91
CA PHE A 100 11.43 31.20 3.48
C PHE A 100 11.06 32.67 3.27
N PHE A 101 9.76 32.97 3.17
CA PHE A 101 9.27 34.32 3.25
C PHE A 101 9.24 34.72 4.72
N ASN A 102 10.32 35.36 5.19
CA ASN A 102 10.20 36.24 6.35
C ASN A 102 9.10 37.23 5.99
N ASN A 103 7.90 37.05 6.54
CA ASN A 103 6.97 38.15 6.62
C ASN A 103 7.75 39.25 7.34
N LEU A 104 8.09 40.32 6.62
CA LEU A 104 8.28 41.63 7.21
C LEU A 104 6.96 41.95 7.89
N SER A 105 6.78 41.41 9.11
CA SER A 105 5.85 41.94 10.07
C SER A 105 6.34 43.34 10.36
N ASN A 106 5.91 44.30 9.55
CA ASN A 106 5.78 45.69 9.97
C ASN A 106 5.06 45.62 11.31
N GLY A 107 5.72 46.15 12.34
CA GLY A 107 5.36 45.92 13.73
C GLY A 107 3.88 46.17 14.00
N ASP A 108 3.24 45.19 14.61
CA ASP A 108 2.33 45.46 15.69
C ASP A 108 2.46 44.31 16.69
N GLU A 109 2.92 44.65 17.88
CA GLU A 109 2.97 43.73 19.01
C GLU A 109 1.54 43.50 19.51
N GLY A 110 1.14 42.23 19.63
CA GLY A 110 -0.01 41.83 20.44
C GLY A 110 -1.14 41.20 19.65
N THR A 111 -1.12 39.87 19.54
CA THR A 111 -2.16 38.95 20.03
C THR A 111 -1.82 37.53 19.57
N ASP A 112 -1.52 36.66 20.54
CA ASP A 112 -1.24 35.23 20.39
C ASP A 112 -2.50 34.40 20.05
N GLU A 113 -3.31 34.85 19.09
CA GLU A 113 -4.39 34.06 18.50
C GLU A 113 -4.47 34.39 17.01
N LEU A 114 -3.46 33.94 16.25
CA LEU A 114 -3.59 33.82 14.80
C LEU A 114 -4.74 32.84 14.53
N ASP A 115 -5.86 33.41 14.09
CA ASP A 115 -7.08 32.74 13.67
C ASP A 115 -6.78 31.59 12.69
N SER A 116 -6.60 30.40 13.25
CA SER A 116 -6.29 29.15 12.55
C SER A 116 -7.39 28.70 11.57
N SER A 117 -8.50 29.44 11.51
CA SER A 117 -9.67 29.12 10.68
C SER A 117 -9.60 29.69 9.24
N ALA A 118 -8.70 30.63 8.96
CA ALA A 118 -8.65 31.35 7.67
C ALA A 118 -7.47 30.96 6.74
N LEU A 119 -6.54 30.12 7.20
CA LEU A 119 -5.61 29.44 6.29
C LEU A 119 -6.43 28.43 5.49
N ALA A 120 -6.75 28.77 4.24
CA ALA A 120 -7.36 27.81 3.31
C ALA A 120 -6.57 26.50 3.40
N ASP A 121 -7.22 25.47 3.94
CA ASP A 121 -6.65 24.15 4.19
C ASP A 121 -6.25 23.53 2.85
N ASN A 122 -5.02 23.83 2.43
CA ASN A 122 -4.42 23.46 1.16
C ASN A 122 -3.91 22.02 1.17
N ASP A 123 -4.79 21.14 1.66
CA ASP A 123 -4.58 19.72 1.77
C ASP A 123 -4.45 19.12 0.35
N THR A 124 -3.22 18.75 -0.02
CA THR A 124 -2.91 18.18 -1.34
C THR A 124 -3.54 16.81 -1.54
N TRP A 125 -3.93 16.12 -0.47
CA TRP A 125 -4.75 14.91 -0.59
C TRP A 125 -6.10 15.23 -1.21
N LYS A 126 -6.70 16.40 -0.94
CA LYS A 126 -7.97 16.78 -1.58
C LYS A 126 -7.81 16.94 -3.10
N TRP A 127 -6.64 17.37 -3.56
CA TRP A 127 -6.35 17.48 -4.99
C TRP A 127 -6.38 16.10 -5.63
N TRP A 128 -5.68 15.13 -5.03
CA TRP A 128 -5.72 13.72 -5.44
C TRP A 128 -7.13 13.14 -5.38
N ASN A 129 -7.83 13.29 -4.25
CA ASN A 129 -9.17 12.76 -4.05
C ASN A 129 -10.16 13.32 -5.07
N THR A 130 -10.09 14.62 -5.39
CA THR A 130 -10.90 15.25 -6.42
C THR A 130 -10.60 14.65 -7.79
N PHE A 131 -9.31 14.54 -8.14
CA PHE A 131 -8.87 13.96 -9.40
C PHE A 131 -9.38 12.53 -9.57
N ARG A 132 -9.09 11.63 -8.61
CA ARG A 132 -9.50 10.22 -8.71
C ARG A 132 -11.02 10.04 -8.69
N THR A 133 -11.77 10.90 -7.99
CA THR A 133 -13.24 10.86 -7.97
C THR A 133 -13.82 11.22 -9.33
N VAL A 134 -13.32 12.27 -9.97
CA VAL A 134 -13.74 12.66 -11.33
C VAL A 134 -13.42 11.55 -12.34
N CYS A 135 -12.32 10.84 -12.15
CA CYS A 135 -11.93 9.71 -12.98
C CYS A 135 -12.52 8.36 -12.54
N ASN A 136 -13.55 8.35 -11.68
CA ASN A 136 -14.23 7.15 -11.20
C ASN A 136 -13.29 6.06 -10.64
N THR A 137 -12.18 6.46 -10.03
CA THR A 137 -11.16 5.57 -9.44
C THR A 137 -10.66 4.50 -10.42
N ASP A 138 -10.45 4.87 -11.69
CA ASP A 138 -9.93 3.96 -12.72
C ASP A 138 -8.54 3.41 -12.35
N LYS A 139 -8.38 2.09 -12.46
CA LYS A 139 -7.13 1.38 -12.12
C LYS A 139 -5.89 1.79 -12.91
N LYS A 140 -6.07 2.37 -14.11
CA LYS A 140 -4.96 2.92 -14.94
C LYS A 140 -4.43 4.23 -14.37
N ILE A 141 -5.16 4.86 -13.46
CA ILE A 141 -4.77 6.12 -12.82
C ILE A 141 -4.18 5.79 -11.46
N GLY A 142 -2.88 6.05 -11.32
CA GLY A 142 -2.13 5.84 -10.09
C GLY A 142 -1.59 7.15 -9.52
N LEU A 143 -1.22 7.12 -8.25
CA LEU A 143 -0.62 8.25 -7.56
C LEU A 143 0.91 8.20 -7.69
N ALA A 144 1.50 9.32 -8.10
CA ALA A 144 2.93 9.60 -8.01
C ALA A 144 3.16 10.61 -6.88
N LEU A 145 3.56 10.13 -5.71
CA LEU A 145 3.62 10.93 -4.50
C LEU A 145 5.03 11.51 -4.30
N GLU A 146 5.16 12.82 -4.18
CA GLU A 146 6.44 13.46 -3.85
C GLU A 146 6.59 13.64 -2.34
N LEU A 147 7.73 13.23 -1.80
CA LEU A 147 8.06 13.42 -0.39
C LEU A 147 8.41 14.88 -0.09
N SER A 148 7.79 15.43 0.97
CA SER A 148 8.11 16.75 1.50
C SER A 148 9.39 16.75 2.32
N ALA A 149 10.05 17.90 2.46
CA ALA A 149 11.24 18.04 3.31
C ALA A 149 10.93 17.82 4.79
N ASP A 150 9.83 18.43 5.23
CA ASP A 150 9.24 18.20 6.54
C ASP A 150 8.06 17.26 6.37
N LEU A 151 8.18 16.05 6.92
CA LEU A 151 7.14 15.05 6.81
C LEU A 151 5.86 15.50 7.55
N PRO A 152 4.68 15.19 6.98
CA PRO A 152 3.41 15.52 7.62
C PRO A 152 3.14 14.69 8.88
N SER A 153 2.00 14.94 9.52
CA SER A 153 1.57 14.18 10.69
C SER A 153 1.42 12.69 10.39
N TYR A 154 1.46 11.83 11.42
CA TYR A 154 1.27 10.39 11.25
C TYR A 154 -0.07 10.06 10.58
N ALA A 155 -1.14 10.77 10.94
CA ALA A 155 -2.47 10.56 10.37
C ALA A 155 -2.52 10.87 8.86
N GLU A 156 -1.85 11.93 8.43
CA GLU A 156 -1.72 12.27 7.00
C GLU A 156 -0.90 11.22 6.25
N ILE A 157 0.18 10.72 6.84
CA ILE A 157 0.99 9.64 6.24
C ILE A 157 0.15 8.37 6.06
N GLU A 158 -0.59 7.93 7.08
CA GLU A 158 -1.44 6.74 6.99
C GLU A 158 -2.55 6.91 5.94
N ARG A 159 -3.10 8.14 5.81
CA ARG A 159 -4.05 8.47 4.74
C ARG A 159 -3.45 8.26 3.35
N TRP A 160 -2.19 8.66 3.14
CA TRP A 160 -1.50 8.43 1.87
C TRP A 160 -1.19 6.95 1.62
N LEU A 161 -0.83 6.19 2.66
CA LEU A 161 -0.53 4.76 2.54
C LEU A 161 -1.75 3.92 2.12
N GLY A 162 -2.97 4.43 2.31
CA GLY A 162 -4.21 3.81 1.81
C GLY A 162 -4.56 4.15 0.36
N GLU A 163 -3.77 4.97 -0.34
CA GLU A 163 -4.02 5.37 -1.73
C GLU A 163 -3.19 4.53 -2.71
N PRO A 164 -3.58 4.42 -4.00
CA PRO A 164 -2.88 3.58 -4.98
C PRO A 164 -1.57 4.24 -5.49
N ILE A 165 -0.57 4.31 -4.61
CA ILE A 165 0.76 4.84 -4.92
C ILE A 165 1.47 3.87 -5.88
N ARG A 166 1.86 4.39 -7.05
CA ARG A 166 2.67 3.65 -8.04
C ARG A 166 4.12 4.06 -8.00
N CYS A 167 4.37 5.31 -7.66
CA CYS A 167 5.69 5.91 -7.71
C CYS A 167 5.85 6.92 -6.56
N VAL A 168 7.05 6.97 -5.98
CA VAL A 168 7.45 7.93 -4.97
C VAL A 168 8.61 8.77 -5.49
N PHE A 169 8.45 10.09 -5.46
CA PHE A 169 9.46 11.05 -5.88
C PHE A 169 10.25 11.55 -4.67
N VAL A 170 11.57 11.39 -4.74
CA VAL A 170 12.51 11.75 -3.67
C VAL A 170 13.50 12.78 -4.22
N LYS A 171 13.40 14.02 -3.76
CA LYS A 171 14.33 15.08 -4.16
C LYS A 171 15.74 14.79 -3.63
N THR A 172 16.77 15.08 -4.43
CA THR A 172 18.18 15.04 -3.99
C THR A 172 18.46 15.99 -2.82
N THR A 173 17.60 16.99 -2.61
CA THR A 173 17.68 17.94 -1.49
C THR A 173 17.31 17.35 -0.13
N LEU A 174 16.59 16.22 -0.10
CA LEU A 174 16.19 15.54 1.14
C LEU A 174 17.35 14.78 1.80
N PHE A 175 18.39 14.49 1.03
CA PHE A 175 19.53 13.72 1.51
C PHE A 175 20.53 14.63 2.21
N SER A 176 20.82 14.28 3.45
CA SER A 176 21.93 14.85 4.23
C SER A 176 23.23 14.10 3.91
N THR A 177 24.35 14.73 4.20
CA THR A 177 25.67 14.11 4.01
C THR A 177 26.15 13.44 5.30
N ASN A 178 26.52 12.17 5.23
CA ASN A 178 27.09 11.47 6.39
C ASN A 178 28.57 11.85 6.61
N LYS A 179 29.18 11.38 7.72
CA LYS A 179 30.60 11.64 8.05
C LYS A 179 31.59 11.21 6.96
N LYS A 180 31.19 10.29 6.06
CA LYS A 180 32.01 9.78 4.95
C LYS A 180 31.72 10.47 3.61
N GLY A 181 30.85 11.49 3.58
CA GLY A 181 30.52 12.23 2.36
C GLY A 181 29.41 11.62 1.49
N PHE A 182 28.69 10.59 1.96
CA PHE A 182 27.63 9.93 1.19
C PHE A 182 26.23 10.43 1.56
N PRO A 183 25.27 10.43 0.60
CA PRO A 183 23.90 10.84 0.84
C PRO A 183 23.18 9.84 1.75
N VAL A 184 22.49 10.35 2.77
CA VAL A 184 21.65 9.58 3.70
C VAL A 184 20.37 10.35 4.04
N LEU A 185 19.28 9.65 4.30
CA LEU A 185 18.01 10.25 4.72
C LEU A 185 17.89 10.29 6.24
N SER A 186 17.03 11.17 6.76
CA SER A 186 16.69 11.19 8.19
C SER A 186 15.94 9.90 8.59
N ARG A 187 15.96 9.56 9.89
CA ARG A 187 15.26 8.36 10.39
C ARG A 187 13.76 8.38 10.06
N ALA A 188 13.14 9.56 10.09
CA ALA A 188 11.72 9.70 9.76
C ALA A 188 11.43 9.32 8.30
N HIS A 189 12.25 9.80 7.36
CA HIS A 189 12.15 9.41 5.94
C HIS A 189 12.47 7.95 5.69
N GLN A 190 13.46 7.39 6.40
CA GLN A 190 13.77 5.96 6.32
C GLN A 190 12.57 5.11 6.73
N ASN A 191 11.91 5.44 7.85
CA ASN A 191 10.73 4.71 8.32
C ASN A 191 9.57 4.80 7.34
N LEU A 192 9.32 5.98 6.77
CA LEU A 192 8.29 6.18 5.75
C LEU A 192 8.58 5.37 4.48
N LEU A 193 9.81 5.41 3.97
CA LEU A 193 10.20 4.63 2.79
C LEU A 193 10.08 3.13 3.02
N ARG A 194 10.43 2.63 4.21
CA ARG A 194 10.22 1.21 4.57
C ARG A 194 8.74 0.82 4.54
N LYS A 195 7.82 1.71 4.94
CA LYS A 195 6.38 1.47 4.79
C LYS A 195 5.97 1.46 3.32
N LEU A 196 6.46 2.41 2.53
CA LEU A 196 6.17 2.52 1.09
C LEU A 196 6.72 1.33 0.28
N PHE A 197 7.86 0.77 0.67
CA PHE A 197 8.45 -0.43 0.06
C PHE A 197 7.54 -1.66 0.14
N LYS A 198 6.73 -1.77 1.21
CA LYS A 198 5.74 -2.84 1.35
C LYS A 198 4.58 -2.73 0.35
N LEU A 199 4.41 -1.57 -0.28
CA LEU A 199 3.41 -1.32 -1.33
C LEU A 199 3.99 -1.56 -2.75
N ASP A 200 5.21 -2.09 -2.86
CA ASP A 200 5.91 -2.38 -4.12
C ASP A 200 5.97 -1.17 -5.09
N VAL A 201 6.21 0.02 -4.51
CA VAL A 201 6.26 1.28 -5.26
C VAL A 201 7.59 1.46 -6.00
N GLN A 202 7.54 2.13 -7.16
CA GLN A 202 8.75 2.60 -7.82
C GLN A 202 9.28 3.86 -7.14
N VAL A 203 10.61 4.04 -7.13
CA VAL A 203 11.26 5.23 -6.55
C VAL A 203 11.93 6.03 -7.65
N VAL A 204 11.63 7.32 -7.73
CA VAL A 204 12.27 8.28 -8.63
C VAL A 204 13.08 9.28 -7.82
N ILE A 205 14.40 9.29 -8.06
CA ILE A 205 15.32 10.27 -7.47
C ILE A 205 15.53 11.39 -8.48
N TYR A 206 15.29 12.63 -8.08
CA TYR A 206 15.36 13.77 -9.00
C TYR A 206 15.89 15.05 -8.35
N GLY A 207 16.33 15.99 -9.19
CA GLY A 207 16.96 17.23 -8.78
C GLY A 207 18.45 17.27 -9.09
N ASN A 208 19.09 18.38 -8.73
CA ASN A 208 20.52 18.58 -8.99
C ASN A 208 21.36 17.62 -8.14
N ASN A 209 22.44 17.09 -8.72
CA ASN A 209 23.39 16.28 -7.98
C ASN A 209 24.13 17.15 -6.95
N LYS A 210 23.92 16.88 -5.66
CA LYS A 210 24.59 17.59 -4.55
C LYS A 210 25.78 16.82 -3.96
N HIS A 211 26.03 15.61 -4.44
CA HIS A 211 27.11 14.74 -3.98
C HIS A 211 28.02 14.40 -5.16
N ILE A 212 29.06 13.58 -4.92
CA ILE A 212 30.06 13.22 -5.93
C ILE A 212 29.40 12.61 -7.18
N ASN A 213 28.40 11.75 -7.00
CA ASN A 213 27.74 11.05 -8.10
C ASN A 213 26.28 10.72 -7.77
N MET A 214 25.38 10.86 -8.76
CA MET A 214 23.97 10.50 -8.67
C MET A 214 23.77 9.02 -8.29
N LYS A 215 24.71 8.13 -8.67
CA LYS A 215 24.70 6.71 -8.32
C LYS A 215 24.68 6.45 -6.81
N HIS A 216 25.24 7.34 -5.99
CA HIS A 216 25.28 7.13 -4.54
C HIS A 216 23.89 7.23 -3.88
N TYR A 217 22.98 8.00 -4.47
CA TYR A 217 21.59 8.05 -4.01
C TYR A 217 20.88 6.72 -4.27
N LEU A 218 21.09 6.13 -5.46
CA LEU A 218 20.58 4.79 -5.80
C LEU A 218 21.15 3.72 -4.86
N GLN A 219 22.46 3.70 -4.66
CA GLN A 219 23.11 2.75 -3.73
C GLN A 219 22.55 2.86 -2.31
N TYR A 220 22.22 4.07 -1.86
CA TYR A 220 21.58 4.26 -0.57
C TYR A 220 20.13 3.75 -0.53
N MET A 221 19.36 3.93 -1.61
CA MET A 221 18.03 3.31 -1.73
C MET A 221 18.11 1.78 -1.72
N ASP A 222 19.04 1.19 -2.48
CA ASP A 222 19.27 -0.27 -2.50
C ASP A 222 19.65 -0.78 -1.10
N HIS A 223 20.50 -0.03 -0.38
CA HIS A 223 20.85 -0.34 0.99
C HIS A 223 19.64 -0.29 1.93
N LEU A 224 18.78 0.73 1.79
CA LEU A 224 17.58 0.86 2.61
C LEU A 224 16.62 -0.30 2.34
N TRP A 225 16.44 -0.68 1.07
CA TRP A 225 15.64 -1.83 0.65
C TRP A 225 16.19 -3.15 1.20
N ALA A 226 17.51 -3.38 1.11
CA ALA A 226 18.14 -4.62 1.56
C ALA A 226 18.22 -4.76 3.08
N THR A 227 18.15 -3.66 3.82
CA THR A 227 18.21 -3.64 5.31
C THR A 227 16.84 -3.57 5.97
N GLN A 228 15.78 -3.97 5.25
CA GLN A 228 14.45 -4.10 5.84
C GLN A 228 14.42 -5.22 6.87
N ASP A 229 13.56 -5.06 7.87
CA ASP A 229 13.28 -6.14 8.81
C ASP A 229 12.69 -7.32 8.02
N PRO A 230 13.15 -8.55 8.30
CA PRO A 230 12.61 -9.73 7.63
C PRO A 230 11.12 -9.88 7.94
N ASP A 231 10.36 -10.32 6.94
CA ASP A 231 8.94 -10.62 7.10
C ASP A 231 8.76 -11.72 8.16
N ASP A 232 7.74 -11.57 9.01
CA ASP A 232 7.37 -12.61 9.97
C ASP A 232 6.71 -13.81 9.26
N ALA A 233 6.52 -14.91 9.99
CA ALA A 233 5.95 -16.12 9.42
C ALA A 233 4.55 -15.89 8.81
N LEU A 234 3.76 -15.00 9.43
CA LEU A 234 2.43 -14.65 8.96
C LEU A 234 2.48 -13.83 7.66
N SER A 235 3.33 -12.80 7.58
CA SER A 235 3.47 -11.99 6.38
C SER A 235 4.00 -12.83 5.20
N ASN A 236 4.96 -13.73 5.45
CA ASN A 236 5.43 -14.66 4.43
C ASN A 236 4.32 -15.61 3.93
N PHE A 237 3.44 -16.07 4.81
CA PHE A 237 2.30 -16.91 4.45
C PHE A 237 1.22 -16.13 3.67
N ALA A 238 0.98 -14.87 4.06
CA ALA A 238 0.01 -13.98 3.42
C ALA A 238 0.49 -13.39 2.09
N LYS A 239 1.76 -13.62 1.71
CA LYS A 239 2.34 -13.08 0.49
C LYS A 239 1.59 -13.53 -0.75
N GLY A 240 1.22 -12.57 -1.60
CA GLY A 240 0.37 -12.74 -2.78
C GLY A 240 -1.13 -12.60 -2.50
N TYR A 241 -1.54 -12.48 -1.24
CA TYR A 241 -2.93 -12.21 -0.83
C TYR A 241 -3.16 -10.77 -0.38
N GLU A 242 -2.15 -9.90 -0.47
CA GLU A 242 -2.29 -8.47 -0.17
C GLU A 242 -3.36 -7.86 -1.08
N ASP A 243 -4.38 -7.25 -0.45
CA ASP A 243 -5.54 -6.67 -1.12
C ASP A 243 -6.27 -7.61 -2.10
N TYR A 244 -6.10 -8.93 -1.95
CA TYR A 244 -6.79 -9.93 -2.75
C TYR A 244 -8.14 -10.28 -2.12
N LEU A 245 -9.23 -9.81 -2.75
CA LEU A 245 -10.59 -10.07 -2.30
C LEU A 245 -10.92 -11.57 -2.40
N GLN A 246 -11.40 -12.13 -1.29
CA GLN A 246 -11.80 -13.54 -1.18
C GLN A 246 -13.22 -13.66 -0.68
N VAL A 247 -13.93 -14.67 -1.17
CA VAL A 247 -15.25 -15.02 -0.64
C VAL A 247 -15.05 -15.79 0.66
N PRO A 248 -15.67 -15.38 1.78
CA PRO A 248 -15.58 -16.13 3.03
C PRO A 248 -16.08 -17.57 2.85
N LEU A 249 -15.30 -18.54 3.32
CA LEU A 249 -15.67 -19.95 3.26
C LEU A 249 -16.99 -20.21 4.00
N GLN A 250 -17.79 -21.14 3.47
CA GLN A 250 -19.05 -21.58 4.10
C GLN A 250 -19.02 -23.09 4.42
N PRO A 251 -18.22 -23.54 5.42
CA PRO A 251 -17.98 -24.98 5.65
C PRO A 251 -19.22 -25.79 6.03
N LEU A 252 -20.29 -25.13 6.50
CA LEU A 252 -21.57 -25.80 6.78
C LEU A 252 -22.33 -26.10 5.48
N MET A 253 -22.40 -25.11 4.58
CA MET A 253 -23.10 -25.22 3.30
C MET A 253 -22.31 -26.11 2.33
N ASP A 254 -21.02 -25.84 2.21
CA ASP A 254 -20.14 -26.47 1.23
C ASP A 254 -19.24 -27.51 1.88
N ASN A 255 -18.87 -28.54 1.12
CA ASN A 255 -17.86 -29.50 1.54
C ASN A 255 -16.49 -29.00 1.09
N LEU A 256 -15.63 -28.67 2.05
CA LEU A 256 -14.30 -28.12 1.75
C LEU A 256 -13.42 -29.16 1.05
N GLU A 257 -12.53 -28.66 0.18
CA GLU A 257 -11.53 -29.45 -0.52
C GLU A 257 -10.36 -29.83 0.41
N SER A 258 -9.63 -30.88 0.03
CA SER A 258 -8.51 -31.39 0.83
C SER A 258 -7.41 -30.34 1.07
N CYS A 259 -7.11 -29.53 0.06
CA CYS A 259 -6.12 -28.45 0.13
C CYS A 259 -6.52 -27.38 1.16
N THR A 260 -7.81 -27.09 1.32
CA THR A 260 -8.30 -26.12 2.31
C THR A 260 -8.03 -26.61 3.73
N TYR A 261 -8.27 -27.89 4.02
CA TYR A 261 -7.93 -28.47 5.32
C TYR A 261 -6.41 -28.48 5.55
N GLU A 262 -5.61 -28.80 4.52
CA GLU A 262 -4.15 -28.76 4.63
C GLU A 262 -3.66 -27.34 5.01
N ILE A 263 -4.24 -26.29 4.44
CA ILE A 263 -3.93 -24.91 4.82
C ILE A 263 -4.31 -24.65 6.28
N PHE A 264 -5.48 -25.12 6.74
CA PHE A 264 -5.84 -25.00 8.16
C PHE A 264 -4.84 -25.71 9.07
N GLU A 265 -4.33 -26.86 8.67
CA GLU A 265 -3.40 -27.69 9.44
C GLU A 265 -2.01 -27.06 9.59
N LYS A 266 -1.65 -26.10 8.73
CA LYS A 266 -0.37 -25.38 8.78
C LYS A 266 -0.28 -24.36 9.93
N ASP A 267 -1.35 -24.11 10.67
CA ASP A 267 -1.34 -23.22 11.84
C ASP A 267 -1.03 -24.01 13.14
N PRO A 268 0.22 -24.04 13.62
CA PRO A 268 0.57 -24.77 14.84
C PRO A 268 0.00 -24.13 16.10
N THR A 269 -0.11 -22.80 16.13
CA THR A 269 -0.56 -22.05 17.30
C THR A 269 -1.98 -22.44 17.64
N LYS A 270 -2.88 -22.45 16.65
CA LYS A 270 -4.28 -22.85 16.82
C LYS A 270 -4.40 -24.21 17.51
N TYR A 271 -3.76 -25.27 17.00
CA TYR A 271 -3.92 -26.60 17.57
C TYR A 271 -3.23 -26.77 18.92
N SER A 272 -2.10 -26.09 19.14
CA SER A 272 -1.43 -26.08 20.45
C SER A 272 -2.29 -25.44 21.54
N GLU A 273 -3.02 -24.38 21.19
CA GLU A 273 -3.94 -23.70 22.08
C GLU A 273 -5.19 -24.54 22.37
N TYR A 274 -5.76 -25.20 21.36
CA TYR A 274 -6.83 -26.18 21.58
C TYR A 274 -6.38 -27.32 22.51
N GLN A 275 -5.18 -27.86 22.29
CA GLN A 275 -4.63 -28.91 23.15
C GLN A 275 -4.47 -28.43 24.61
N ARG A 276 -3.93 -27.22 24.80
CA ARG A 276 -3.77 -26.61 26.13
C ARG A 276 -5.12 -26.38 26.82
N ALA A 277 -6.11 -25.88 26.10
CA ALA A 277 -7.46 -25.67 26.61
C ALA A 277 -8.11 -27.00 27.04
N ILE A 278 -8.01 -28.04 26.21
CA ILE A 278 -8.54 -29.38 26.52
C ILE A 278 -7.81 -29.96 27.74
N TYR A 279 -6.49 -29.82 27.83
CA TYR A 279 -5.69 -30.30 28.97
C TYR A 279 -6.18 -29.71 30.29
N ASN A 280 -6.31 -28.38 30.37
CA ASN A 280 -6.78 -27.71 31.57
C ASN A 280 -8.22 -28.13 31.93
N ALA A 281 -9.11 -28.19 30.94
CA ALA A 281 -10.48 -28.64 31.16
C ALA A 281 -10.56 -30.09 31.67
N LEU A 282 -9.65 -30.97 31.26
CA LEU A 282 -9.60 -32.34 31.76
C LEU A 282 -9.15 -32.40 33.23
N LEU A 283 -8.15 -31.60 33.61
CA LEU A 283 -7.70 -31.49 35.00
C LEU A 283 -8.78 -30.92 35.92
N ASP A 284 -9.51 -29.90 35.47
CA ASP A 284 -10.56 -29.28 36.27
C ASP A 284 -11.77 -30.21 36.49
N ARG A 285 -12.04 -31.11 35.53
CA ARG A 285 -13.21 -31.99 35.56
C ARG A 285 -12.99 -33.32 36.28
N ILE A 286 -11.74 -33.79 36.35
CA ILE A 286 -11.37 -35.07 36.96
C ILE A 286 -10.19 -34.82 37.90
N SER A 287 -10.44 -34.96 39.20
CA SER A 287 -9.39 -34.87 40.22
C SER A 287 -8.38 -36.01 40.10
N GLU A 288 -7.24 -35.89 40.76
CA GLU A 288 -6.21 -36.95 40.74
C GLU A 288 -6.73 -38.29 41.27
N ASP A 289 -7.61 -38.29 42.28
CA ASP A 289 -8.16 -39.52 42.87
C ASP A 289 -9.09 -40.28 41.89
N GLU A 290 -9.67 -39.57 40.92
CA GLU A 290 -10.62 -40.13 39.96
C GLU A 290 -9.96 -40.49 38.61
N LYS A 291 -8.64 -40.25 38.44
CA LYS A 291 -8.00 -40.28 37.12
C LYS A 291 -8.08 -41.62 36.38
N ASP A 292 -8.07 -42.72 37.13
CA ASP A 292 -8.08 -44.09 36.60
C ASP A 292 -9.49 -44.71 36.54
N THR A 293 -10.47 -44.10 37.21
CA THR A 293 -11.83 -44.65 37.34
C THR A 293 -12.85 -43.88 36.51
N LYS A 294 -12.65 -42.58 36.34
CA LYS A 294 -13.59 -41.69 35.64
C LYS A 294 -13.10 -41.40 34.23
N THR A 295 -13.97 -41.68 33.25
CA THR A 295 -13.72 -41.40 31.84
C THR A 295 -14.54 -40.19 31.39
N ASN A 296 -13.87 -39.16 30.86
CA ASN A 296 -14.56 -38.01 30.25
C ASN A 296 -14.95 -38.32 28.80
N VAL A 297 -16.14 -37.90 28.36
CA VAL A 297 -16.54 -37.97 26.95
C VAL A 297 -16.21 -36.65 26.27
N VAL A 298 -15.38 -36.69 25.22
CA VAL A 298 -14.98 -35.53 24.43
C VAL A 298 -15.57 -35.66 23.03
N MET A 299 -16.34 -34.67 22.58
CA MET A 299 -16.90 -34.65 21.23
C MET A 299 -16.25 -33.54 20.41
N VAL A 300 -15.59 -33.90 19.32
CA VAL A 300 -15.06 -32.95 18.34
C VAL A 300 -16.10 -32.79 17.24
N VAL A 301 -16.81 -31.66 17.24
CA VAL A 301 -17.89 -31.36 16.29
C VAL A 301 -17.33 -30.51 15.15
N GLY A 302 -17.33 -31.06 13.93
CA GLY A 302 -16.57 -30.53 12.79
C GLY A 302 -15.11 -31.00 12.83
N ALA A 303 -14.91 -32.32 12.88
CA ALA A 303 -13.58 -32.90 13.08
C ALA A 303 -12.61 -32.69 11.91
N GLY A 304 -13.11 -32.39 10.70
CA GLY A 304 -12.31 -32.29 9.47
C GLY A 304 -11.48 -33.55 9.28
N ARG A 305 -10.19 -33.38 8.99
CA ARG A 305 -9.20 -34.47 8.85
C ARG A 305 -8.56 -34.88 10.19
N GLY A 306 -9.19 -34.54 11.32
CA GLY A 306 -8.81 -35.00 12.66
C GLY A 306 -7.70 -34.27 13.44
N PRO A 307 -7.18 -33.07 13.09
CA PRO A 307 -6.12 -32.46 13.89
C PRO A 307 -6.57 -32.12 15.33
N LEU A 308 -7.84 -31.75 15.54
CA LEU A 308 -8.39 -31.54 16.88
C LEU A 308 -8.65 -32.85 17.65
N VAL A 309 -8.95 -33.94 16.95
CA VAL A 309 -9.04 -35.28 17.58
C VAL A 309 -7.67 -35.68 18.13
N ARG A 310 -6.61 -35.46 17.35
CA ARG A 310 -5.22 -35.69 17.78
C ARG A 310 -4.85 -34.79 18.97
N ALA A 311 -5.21 -33.51 18.92
CA ALA A 311 -5.00 -32.58 20.03
C ALA A 311 -5.70 -33.04 21.32
N ALA A 312 -6.94 -33.53 21.24
CA ALA A 312 -7.66 -34.05 22.40
C ALA A 312 -6.99 -35.30 23.01
N ILE A 313 -6.54 -36.24 22.18
CA ILE A 313 -5.82 -37.44 22.63
C ILE A 313 -4.49 -37.07 23.28
N ALA A 314 -3.73 -36.16 22.67
CA ALA A 314 -2.47 -35.67 23.22
C ALA A 314 -2.66 -34.93 24.56
N ALA A 315 -3.69 -34.08 24.65
CA ALA A 315 -4.07 -33.39 25.88
C ALA A 315 -4.38 -34.37 27.01
N ALA A 316 -5.20 -35.40 26.74
CA ALA A 316 -5.54 -36.42 27.72
C ALA A 316 -4.36 -37.26 28.18
N LYS A 317 -3.45 -37.62 27.25
CA LYS A 317 -2.21 -38.30 27.57
C LYS A 317 -1.34 -37.46 28.52
N ASN A 318 -1.20 -36.16 28.23
CA ASN A 318 -0.44 -35.24 29.07
C ASN A 318 -1.10 -35.02 30.44
N ALA A 319 -2.43 -34.93 30.48
CA ALA A 319 -3.21 -34.78 31.71
C ALA A 319 -3.33 -36.08 32.52
N GLN A 320 -2.91 -37.22 31.96
CA GLN A 320 -3.13 -38.55 32.54
C GLN A 320 -4.61 -38.77 32.91
N ARG A 321 -5.53 -38.39 32.01
CA ARG A 321 -6.98 -38.57 32.21
C ARG A 321 -7.56 -39.49 31.15
N LEU A 322 -8.44 -40.40 31.56
CA LEU A 322 -9.16 -41.26 30.62
C LEU A 322 -10.20 -40.45 29.84
N ILE A 323 -10.18 -40.59 28.51
CA ILE A 323 -11.17 -39.97 27.63
C ILE A 323 -11.76 -40.97 26.66
N LYS A 324 -13.02 -40.74 26.28
CA LYS A 324 -13.70 -41.37 25.14
C LYS A 324 -14.00 -40.28 24.11
N VAL A 325 -13.38 -40.37 22.94
CA VAL A 325 -13.49 -39.34 21.89
C VAL A 325 -14.54 -39.74 20.84
N TYR A 326 -15.40 -38.79 20.47
CA TYR A 326 -16.26 -38.87 19.30
C TYR A 326 -15.86 -37.78 18.31
N ALA A 327 -15.57 -38.16 17.07
CA ALA A 327 -15.32 -37.24 15.97
C ALA A 327 -16.57 -37.17 15.11
N VAL A 328 -17.20 -35.99 15.03
CA VAL A 328 -18.41 -35.76 14.23
C VAL A 328 -18.02 -34.87 13.06
N GLU A 329 -18.22 -35.35 11.83
CA GLU A 329 -17.94 -34.62 10.60
C GLU A 329 -19.08 -34.82 9.59
N LYS A 330 -19.53 -33.74 8.96
CA LYS A 330 -20.63 -33.77 7.98
C LYS A 330 -20.11 -33.96 6.55
N ASN A 331 -18.90 -33.51 6.26
CA ASN A 331 -18.26 -33.68 4.97
C ASN A 331 -17.85 -35.15 4.78
N PRO A 332 -18.52 -35.91 3.90
CA PRO A 332 -18.26 -37.34 3.73
C PRO A 332 -16.84 -37.59 3.22
N ASN A 333 -16.23 -36.64 2.51
CA ASN A 333 -14.86 -36.78 2.00
C ASN A 333 -13.82 -36.70 3.12
N ALA A 334 -14.03 -35.80 4.09
CA ALA A 334 -13.16 -35.69 5.26
C ALA A 334 -13.35 -36.86 6.24
N ALA A 335 -14.55 -37.46 6.27
CA ALA A 335 -14.80 -38.64 7.10
C ALA A 335 -14.02 -39.90 6.67
N VAL A 336 -13.50 -39.93 5.43
CA VAL A 336 -12.68 -41.04 4.91
C VAL A 336 -11.22 -40.97 5.39
N THR A 337 -10.72 -39.78 5.74
CA THR A 337 -9.32 -39.52 6.11
C THR A 337 -9.05 -39.69 7.59
#